data_AF-A0A6A0A4N6-F1
#
_entry.id   AF-A0A6A0A4N6-F1
#
_cell.length_a   1.000
_cell.length_b   1.000
_cell.length_c   1.000
_cell.angle_alpha   90.00
_cell.angle_beta   90.00
_cell.angle_gamma   90.00
#
_symmetry.space_group_name_H-M   'P 1'
#
loop_
_entity.id
_entity.type
_entity.pdbx_description
1 polymer ?
#
loop_
_entity_poly.entity_id
_entity_poly.type
_entity_poly.pdbx_seq_one_letter_code
_entity_poly.pdbx_strand_id
1 'polypeptide(L)'
;QFEWSFGFCEQGTGVYVVEARKNPIYHYRESVDLGYSPLSKQQIKQLLRQMKQEWPGASYELLSRNCCHFCEALAEGLGVRPLPAWVNRLAVSADATAAFTNQAVAV
;
A
#
# COMPACT_ATOMS: atom_id res chain seq x y z
N GLN A 1 4.91 -16.71 -7.00
CA GLN A 1 4.76 -15.25 -7.04
C GLN A 1 4.34 -14.79 -5.64
N PHE A 2 4.73 -13.59 -5.21
CA PHE A 2 4.46 -13.09 -3.87
C PHE A 2 3.57 -11.86 -3.92
N GLU A 3 2.75 -11.68 -2.89
CA GLU A 3 1.88 -10.53 -2.68
C GLU A 3 2.35 -9.79 -1.42
N TRP A 4 2.60 -8.48 -1.56
CA TRP A 4 3.08 -7.61 -0.50
C TRP A 4 1.96 -6.67 -0.09
N SER A 5 1.72 -6.55 1.21
CA SER A 5 0.63 -5.74 1.76
C SER A 5 1.09 -5.00 3.03
N PHE A 6 0.33 -3.98 3.41
CA PHE A 6 0.54 -3.23 4.65
C PHE A 6 -0.66 -3.41 5.60
N GLY A 7 -0.39 -3.60 6.88
CA GLY A 7 -1.40 -3.79 7.92
C GLY A 7 -0.91 -3.36 9.30
N PHE A 8 -1.84 -3.23 10.23
CA PHE A 8 -1.53 -2.89 11.61
C PHE A 8 -0.77 -4.04 12.30
N CYS A 9 0.30 -3.68 13.03
CA CYS A 9 0.91 -4.50 14.06
C CYS A 9 1.50 -3.59 15.14
N GLU A 10 1.44 -3.99 16.41
CA GLU A 10 1.87 -3.15 17.53
C GLU A 10 3.36 -2.82 17.50
N GLN A 11 4.19 -3.74 17.00
CA GLN A 11 5.63 -3.58 16.97
C GLN A 11 6.19 -4.03 15.61
N GLY A 12 7.16 -3.27 15.10
CA GLY A 12 7.87 -3.60 13.86
C GLY A 12 7.20 -3.08 12.59
N THR A 13 7.49 -3.73 11.46
CA THR A 13 6.98 -3.34 10.15
C THR A 13 5.56 -3.87 9.94
N GLY A 14 4.69 -3.02 9.39
CA GLY A 14 3.37 -3.45 8.95
C GLY A 14 3.40 -4.10 7.57
N VAL A 15 4.57 -4.13 6.90
CA VAL A 15 4.72 -4.73 5.57
C VAL A 15 4.93 -6.23 5.69
N TYR A 16 3.98 -6.99 5.18
CA TYR A 16 4.02 -8.45 5.17
C TYR A 16 3.92 -9.00 3.75
N VAL A 17 4.24 -10.28 3.62
CA VAL A 17 4.24 -10.99 2.35
C VAL A 17 3.53 -12.32 2.50
N VAL A 18 2.71 -12.65 1.52
CA VAL A 18 2.04 -13.95 1.40
C VAL A 18 2.27 -14.52 0.00
N GLU A 19 1.90 -15.77 -0.19
CA GLU A 19 1.79 -16.31 -1.55
C GLU A 19 0.65 -15.59 -2.27
N ALA A 20 0.90 -15.14 -3.49
CA ALA A 20 -0.08 -14.36 -4.23
C ALA A 20 -1.43 -15.09 -4.32
N ARG A 21 -2.52 -14.35 -4.06
CA ARG A 21 -3.91 -14.88 -4.08
C ARG A 21 -4.25 -15.86 -2.96
N LYS A 22 -3.37 -16.04 -1.97
CA LYS A 22 -3.58 -16.92 -0.81
C LYS A 22 -3.58 -16.16 0.52
N ASN A 23 -3.92 -14.89 0.50
CA ASN A 23 -4.03 -14.12 1.73
C ASN A 23 -5.17 -14.69 2.61
N PRO A 24 -4.91 -15.05 3.87
CA PRO A 24 -5.94 -15.64 4.73
C PRO A 24 -6.98 -14.63 5.24
N ILE A 25 -6.71 -13.32 5.12
CA ILE A 25 -7.53 -12.25 5.70
C ILE A 25 -8.61 -11.78 4.72
N TYR A 26 -8.38 -11.88 3.41
CA TYR A 26 -9.31 -11.39 2.39
C TYR A 26 -9.40 -12.29 1.17
N HIS A 27 -10.56 -12.27 0.51
CA HIS A 27 -10.83 -13.06 -0.69
C HIS A 27 -10.29 -12.37 -1.95
N TYR A 28 -9.45 -13.10 -2.67
CA TYR A 28 -8.99 -12.68 -3.99
C TYR A 28 -10.16 -12.55 -4.97
N ARG A 29 -10.24 -11.40 -5.66
CA ARG A 29 -11.22 -11.17 -6.73
C ARG A 29 -10.59 -11.30 -8.12
N GLU A 30 -9.51 -10.57 -8.35
CA GLU A 30 -8.88 -10.46 -9.67
C GLU A 30 -7.44 -9.93 -9.57
N SER A 31 -6.70 -9.99 -10.68
CA SER A 31 -5.37 -9.41 -10.84
C SER A 31 -5.40 -8.38 -11.96
N VAL A 32 -4.87 -7.20 -11.72
CA VAL A 32 -4.67 -6.16 -12.74
C VAL A 32 -3.19 -6.10 -13.08
N ASP A 33 -2.85 -6.24 -14.36
CA ASP A 33 -1.48 -6.07 -14.83
C ASP A 33 -1.10 -4.58 -14.88
N LEU A 34 -0.01 -4.20 -14.21
CA LEU A 34 0.55 -2.85 -14.18
C LEU A 34 1.77 -2.69 -15.11
N GLY A 35 2.24 -3.77 -15.74
CA GLY A 35 3.41 -3.80 -16.61
C GLY A 35 4.68 -4.29 -15.90
N TYR A 36 5.82 -4.11 -16.58
CA TYR A 36 7.12 -4.55 -16.10
C TYR A 36 7.87 -3.43 -15.40
N SER A 37 8.45 -3.74 -14.24
CA SER A 37 9.38 -2.85 -13.56
C SER A 37 10.72 -2.80 -14.32
N PRO A 38 11.34 -1.62 -14.50
CA PRO A 38 12.69 -1.50 -15.04
C PRO A 38 13.78 -1.93 -14.02
N LEU A 39 13.40 -2.20 -12.76
CA LEU A 39 14.33 -2.53 -11.70
C LEU A 39 14.81 -3.99 -11.79
N SER A 40 16.08 -4.20 -11.48
CA SER A 40 16.62 -5.53 -11.25
C SER A 40 16.01 -6.16 -9.98
N LYS A 41 16.09 -7.50 -9.89
CA LYS A 41 15.68 -8.24 -8.69
C LYS A 41 16.37 -7.74 -7.41
N GLN A 42 17.62 -7.28 -7.49
CA GLN A 42 18.35 -6.74 -6.34
C GLN A 42 17.82 -5.38 -5.92
N GLN A 43 17.52 -4.50 -6.87
CA GLN A 43 16.91 -3.20 -6.61
C GLN A 43 15.51 -3.36 -6.00
N ILE A 44 14.69 -4.29 -6.51
CA ILE A 44 13.38 -4.60 -5.93
C ILE A 44 13.52 -5.09 -4.47
N LYS A 45 14.49 -5.97 -4.19
CA LYS A 45 14.76 -6.39 -2.80
C LYS A 45 15.19 -5.23 -1.90
N GLN A 46 15.95 -4.26 -2.42
CA GLN A 46 16.35 -3.08 -1.68
C GLN A 46 15.16 -2.16 -1.40
N LEU A 47 14.33 -1.90 -2.41
CA LEU A 47 13.08 -1.15 -2.28
C LEU A 47 12.20 -1.76 -1.18
N LEU A 48 11.96 -3.07 -1.22
CA LEU A 48 11.14 -3.75 -0.22
C LEU A 48 11.72 -3.66 1.20
N ARG A 49 13.05 -3.65 1.35
CA ARG A 49 13.70 -3.42 2.66
C ARG A 49 13.49 -2.00 3.14
N GLN A 50 13.60 -1.02 2.26
CA GLN A 50 13.35 0.39 2.58
C GLN A 50 11.88 0.60 2.98
N MET A 51 10.94 0.07 2.18
CA MET A 51 9.52 0.17 2.50
C MET A 51 9.19 -0.48 3.86
N LYS A 52 9.83 -1.60 4.23
CA LYS A 52 9.65 -2.17 5.57
C LYS A 52 10.02 -1.21 6.70
N GLN A 53 11.02 -0.36 6.50
CA GLN A 53 11.45 0.64 7.48
C GLN A 53 10.50 1.86 7.51
N GLU A 54 10.04 2.29 6.34
CA GLU A 54 9.16 3.47 6.20
C GLU A 54 7.71 3.20 6.59
N TRP A 55 7.29 1.93 6.60
CA TRP A 55 5.92 1.51 6.90
C TRP A 55 5.85 0.67 8.19
N PRO A 56 6.07 1.29 9.38
CA PRO A 56 5.88 0.63 10.66
C PRO A 56 4.40 0.32 10.88
N GLY A 57 4.09 -0.84 11.47
CA GLY A 57 2.70 -1.31 11.61
C GLY A 57 1.87 -0.41 12.52
N ALA A 58 2.49 0.19 13.53
CA ALA A 58 1.85 1.14 14.43
C ALA A 58 1.46 2.47 13.73
N SER A 59 1.92 2.71 12.49
CA SER A 59 1.50 3.86 11.67
C SER A 59 0.30 3.56 10.77
N TYR A 60 -0.30 2.37 10.88
CA TYR A 60 -1.46 2.04 10.07
C TYR A 60 -2.67 2.86 10.51
N GLU A 61 -3.20 3.65 9.60
CA GLU A 61 -4.42 4.45 9.78
C GLU A 61 -5.45 4.04 8.74
N LEU A 62 -6.66 3.72 9.19
CA LEU A 62 -7.71 3.15 8.33
C LEU A 62 -8.02 4.04 7.12
N LEU A 63 -7.99 5.35 7.31
CA LEU A 63 -8.40 6.34 6.31
C LEU A 63 -7.21 6.91 5.55
N SER A 64 -6.10 7.20 6.22
CA SER A 64 -5.00 8.03 5.69
C SER A 64 -3.67 7.31 5.48
N ARG A 65 -3.54 6.06 5.94
CA ARG A 65 -2.30 5.28 5.82
C ARG A 65 -2.59 3.79 5.93
N ASN A 66 -3.24 3.26 4.90
CA ASN A 66 -3.67 1.87 4.83
C ASN A 66 -2.98 1.09 3.69
N CYS A 67 -3.44 -0.14 3.43
CA CYS A 67 -2.90 -1.00 2.38
C CYS A 67 -2.97 -0.38 0.97
N CYS A 68 -3.96 0.47 0.68
CA CYS A 68 -4.12 1.11 -0.62
C CYS A 68 -2.98 2.11 -0.89
N HIS A 69 -2.66 2.94 0.11
CA HIS A 69 -1.54 3.90 0.04
C HIS A 69 -0.19 3.19 -0.11
N PHE A 70 -0.03 2.06 0.59
CA PHE A 70 1.17 1.24 0.44
C PHE A 70 1.30 0.69 -0.98
N CYS A 71 0.21 0.19 -1.57
CA CYS A 71 0.20 -0.30 -2.94
C CYS A 71 0.53 0.79 -3.97
N GLU A 72 0.05 2.02 -3.77
CA GLU A 72 0.43 3.16 -4.60
C GLU A 72 1.93 3.47 -4.50
N ALA A 73 2.45 3.60 -3.28
CA ALA A 73 3.87 3.86 -3.05
C ALA A 73 4.77 2.74 -3.59
N LEU A 74 4.35 1.48 -3.46
CA LEU A 74 5.06 0.34 -4.03
C LEU A 74 5.03 0.36 -5.57
N ALA A 75 3.88 0.65 -6.19
CA ALA A 75 3.77 0.74 -7.64
C ALA A 75 4.64 1.86 -8.20
N GLU A 76 4.65 3.03 -7.54
CA GLU A 76 5.53 4.15 -7.87
C GLU A 76 7.01 3.77 -7.72
N GLY A 77 7.40 3.20 -6.58
CA GLY A 77 8.77 2.76 -6.33
C GLY A 77 9.25 1.67 -7.29
N LEU A 78 8.35 0.81 -7.76
CA LEU A 78 8.63 -0.19 -8.79
C LEU A 78 8.72 0.41 -10.20
N GLY A 79 8.30 1.67 -10.41
CA GLY A 79 8.27 2.31 -11.72
C GLY A 79 7.29 1.64 -12.69
N VAL A 80 6.20 1.05 -12.18
CA VAL A 80 5.14 0.47 -13.01
C VAL A 80 3.99 1.46 -13.18
N ARG A 81 2.96 1.10 -13.96
CA ARG A 81 1.79 1.96 -14.12
C ARG A 81 1.08 2.19 -12.78
N PRO A 82 0.49 3.39 -12.57
CA PRO A 82 -0.34 3.66 -11.40
C PRO A 82 -1.53 2.71 -11.27
N LEU A 83 -2.04 2.56 -10.04
CA LEU A 83 -3.24 1.76 -9.80
C LEU A 83 -4.45 2.37 -10.54
N PRO A 84 -5.35 1.55 -11.10
CA PRO A 84 -6.60 2.05 -11.67
C PRO A 84 -7.40 2.83 -10.63
N ALA A 85 -7.96 3.98 -11.02
CA ALA A 85 -8.69 4.86 -10.11
C ALA A 85 -9.83 4.17 -9.35
N TRP A 86 -10.43 3.11 -9.92
CA TRP A 86 -11.49 2.34 -9.25
C TRP A 86 -11.00 1.49 -8.06
N VAL A 87 -9.72 1.12 -8.03
CA VAL A 87 -9.11 0.34 -6.93
C VAL A 87 -9.00 1.21 -5.67
N ASN A 88 -8.65 2.48 -5.84
CA ASN A 88 -8.33 3.39 -4.72
C ASN A 88 -9.42 4.40 -4.35
N ARG A 89 -10.64 4.28 -4.90
CA ARG A 89 -11.70 5.27 -4.65
C ARG A 89 -11.99 5.50 -3.17
N LEU A 90 -11.95 4.45 -2.35
CA LEU A 90 -12.25 4.56 -0.92
C LEU A 90 -11.12 5.25 -0.14
N ALA A 91 -9.86 4.92 -0.43
CA ALA A 91 -8.69 5.57 0.19
C ALA A 91 -8.63 7.06 -0.18
N VAL A 92 -8.76 7.38 -1.47
CA VAL A 92 -8.74 8.77 -1.96
C VAL A 92 -9.92 9.59 -1.43
N SER A 93 -11.12 8.99 -1.33
CA SER A 93 -12.28 9.69 -0.76
C SER A 93 -12.15 9.90 0.75
N ALA A 94 -11.54 8.93 1.45
CA ALA A 94 -11.25 9.02 2.87
C ALA A 94 -10.23 10.12 3.17
N ASP A 95 -9.13 10.17 2.39
CA ASP A 95 -8.12 11.23 2.46
C ASP A 95 -8.72 12.62 2.26
N ALA A 96 -9.53 12.78 1.20
CA ALA A 96 -10.20 14.04 0.91
C ALA A 96 -11.08 14.47 2.09
N THR A 97 -11.88 13.55 2.64
CA THR A 97 -12.76 13.84 3.78
C THR A 97 -11.97 14.20 5.04
N ALA A 98 -10.90 13.48 5.35
CA ALA A 98 -10.02 13.75 6.49
C ALA A 98 -9.33 15.11 6.38
N ALA A 99 -8.91 15.50 5.17
CA ALA A 99 -8.34 16.81 4.91
C ALA A 99 -9.36 17.94 5.13
N PHE A 100 -10.61 17.77 4.70
CA PHE A 100 -11.68 18.75 4.93
C PHE A 100 -12.03 18.89 6.43
N THR A 101 -12.11 17.78 7.19
CA THR A 101 -12.39 17.86 8.63
C THR A 101 -11.27 18.55 9.41
N ASN A 102 -10.01 18.32 9.05
CA ASN A 102 -8.87 18.96 9.74
C ASN A 102 -8.79 20.47 9.46
N GLN A 103 -9.28 20.94 8.32
CA GLN A 103 -9.39 22.38 8.05
C GLN A 103 -10.61 23.02 8.73
N ALA A 104 -11.70 22.27 8.95
CA ALA A 104 -12.93 22.78 9.56
C ALA A 104 -12.85 22.93 11.09
N VAL A 105 -11.92 22.24 11.77
CA VAL A 105 -11.73 22.32 13.25
C VAL A 105 -10.67 23.38 13.63
N ALA A 106 -9.96 23.96 12.66
CA ALA A 106 -8.95 24.99 12.87
C ALA A 106 -9.49 26.44 12.82
N VAL A 107 -10.80 26.65 12.99
CA VAL A 107 -11.46 27.96 13.02
C VAL A 107 -12.10 28.23 14.38
#